data_AF-A0A371REH7-F1
#
_entry.id   AF-A0A371REH7-F1
#
_cell.length_a   1.000
_cell.length_b   1.000
_cell.length_c   1.000
_cell.angle_alpha   90.00
_cell.angle_beta   90.00
_cell.angle_gamma   90.00
#
_symmetry.space_group_name_H-M   'P 1'
#
loop_
_entity.id
_entity.type
_entity.pdbx_description
1 polymer ?
#
loop_
_entity_poly.entity_id
_entity_poly.type
_entity_poly.pdbx_seq_one_letter_code
_entity_poly.pdbx_strand_id
1 'polypeptide(L)'
;MSPYEITIQILLGVLLADLISGIVHWFEDTYGDPNWPIIGPTVMLPNILHHEDPLKFTKAPLLKRTRGVLGVAFVVGGIFSLCGWLNVMTVTALLVGVMANEVHRWAHLKPTEVPKIVRALQQAKIIQTAQHHWAHHRNGYNTHYCSITNMLNPTLDGLRIFRIIEGIVEGLFGVSPRTDREAYTHPLLGRRWINRTRRITCAVCYSLRRRLSPRRAFLG
;
A
#
# COMPACT_ATOMS: atom_id res chain seq x y z
N MET A 1 8.33 -0.76 31.65
CA MET A 1 8.98 -0.93 30.35
C MET A 1 10.36 -0.34 30.41
N SER A 2 11.37 -1.07 30.00
CA SER A 2 12.74 -0.56 29.87
C SER A 2 12.87 0.41 28.67
N PRO A 3 13.94 1.21 28.60
CA PRO A 3 14.22 2.03 27.42
C PRO A 3 14.39 1.21 26.12
N TYR A 4 14.90 -0.03 26.21
CA TYR A 4 15.07 -0.90 25.04
C TYR A 4 13.72 -1.40 24.52
N GLU A 5 12.77 -1.75 25.41
CA GLU A 5 11.42 -2.19 25.03
C GLU A 5 10.65 -1.08 24.32
N ILE A 6 10.76 0.15 24.83
CA ILE A 6 10.12 1.32 24.22
C ILE A 6 10.67 1.54 22.82
N THR A 7 12.00 1.52 22.66
CA THR A 7 12.66 1.69 21.36
C THR A 7 12.21 0.62 20.36
N ILE A 8 12.20 -0.65 20.76
CA ILE A 8 11.76 -1.75 19.89
C ILE A 8 10.30 -1.55 19.47
N GLN A 9 9.42 -1.19 20.40
CA GLN A 9 8.01 -0.96 20.08
C GLN A 9 7.80 0.22 19.13
N ILE A 10 8.56 1.31 19.27
CA ILE A 10 8.52 2.43 18.32
C ILE A 10 8.92 1.95 16.93
N LEU A 11 10.03 1.21 16.81
CA LEU A 11 10.51 0.70 15.52
C LEU A 11 9.49 -0.26 14.88
N LEU A 12 8.92 -1.17 15.67
CA LEU A 12 7.86 -2.07 15.19
C LEU A 12 6.60 -1.31 14.79
N GLY A 13 6.24 -0.24 15.51
CA GLY A 13 5.10 0.62 15.18
C GLY A 13 5.28 1.34 13.85
N VAL A 14 6.50 1.85 13.59
CA VAL A 14 6.85 2.46 12.29
C VAL A 14 6.75 1.44 11.16
N LEU A 15 7.33 0.25 11.34
CA LEU A 15 7.27 -0.82 10.33
C LEU A 15 5.83 -1.31 10.12
N LEU A 16 5.03 -1.41 11.17
CA LEU A 16 3.63 -1.78 11.07
C LEU A 16 2.83 -0.74 10.27
N ALA A 17 3.02 0.56 10.55
CA ALA A 17 2.40 1.62 9.77
C ALA A 17 2.81 1.57 8.29
N ASP A 18 4.09 1.35 8.02
CA ASP A 18 4.62 1.25 6.65
C ASP A 18 4.05 0.03 5.91
N LEU A 19 3.95 -1.13 6.59
CA LEU A 19 3.31 -2.32 6.05
C LEU A 19 1.84 -2.08 5.72
N ILE A 20 1.08 -1.48 6.65
CA ILE A 20 -0.34 -1.16 6.45
C ILE A 20 -0.49 -0.20 5.26
N SER A 21 0.34 0.83 5.16
CA SER A 21 0.33 1.75 4.02
C SER A 21 0.53 1.00 2.70
N GLY A 22 1.45 0.02 2.66
CA GLY A 22 1.70 -0.80 1.48
C GLY A 22 0.54 -1.72 1.13
N ILE A 23 -0.12 -2.31 2.12
CA ILE A 23 -1.32 -3.15 1.89
C ILE A 23 -2.45 -2.31 1.31
N VAL A 24 -2.71 -1.14 1.88
CA VAL A 24 -3.75 -0.21 1.40
C VAL A 24 -3.43 0.26 -0.01
N HIS A 25 -2.20 0.72 -0.26
CA HIS A 25 -1.77 1.20 -1.57
C HIS A 25 -1.83 0.10 -2.63
N TRP A 26 -1.36 -1.12 -2.31
CA TRP A 26 -1.50 -2.28 -3.19
C TRP A 26 -2.97 -2.57 -3.53
N PHE A 27 -3.86 -2.54 -2.54
CA PHE A 27 -5.28 -2.78 -2.77
C PHE A 27 -5.90 -1.71 -3.69
N GLU A 28 -5.62 -0.43 -3.41
CA GLU A 28 -6.10 0.69 -4.22
C GLU A 28 -5.64 0.58 -5.68
N ASP A 29 -4.41 0.15 -5.90
CA ASP A 29 -3.85 0.00 -7.24
C ASP A 29 -4.34 -1.24 -7.99
N THR A 30 -4.55 -2.33 -7.25
CA THR A 30 -4.81 -3.64 -7.82
C THR A 30 -6.30 -3.86 -8.05
N TYR A 31 -7.15 -3.36 -7.17
CA TYR A 31 -8.60 -3.64 -7.16
C TYR A 31 -9.48 -2.40 -7.04
N GLY A 32 -8.92 -1.23 -6.70
CA GLY A 32 -9.70 -0.03 -6.43
C GLY A 32 -10.57 0.40 -7.61
N ASP A 33 -11.86 0.63 -7.39
CA ASP A 33 -12.80 1.12 -8.41
C ASP A 33 -13.26 2.55 -8.08
N PRO A 34 -13.05 3.54 -8.97
CA PRO A 34 -13.51 4.91 -8.75
C PRO A 34 -15.04 5.02 -8.66
N ASN A 35 -15.79 4.03 -9.16
CA ASN A 35 -17.26 4.03 -9.15
C ASN A 35 -17.88 3.50 -7.85
N TRP A 36 -17.08 3.00 -6.90
CA TRP A 36 -17.61 2.57 -5.60
C TRP A 36 -18.21 3.75 -4.82
N PRO A 37 -19.39 3.60 -4.21
CA PRO A 37 -20.18 4.74 -3.74
C PRO A 37 -19.51 5.56 -2.63
N ILE A 38 -18.72 4.91 -1.76
CA ILE A 38 -18.14 5.56 -0.57
C ILE A 38 -16.67 5.90 -0.81
N ILE A 39 -15.85 4.87 -1.05
CA ILE A 39 -14.39 5.02 -1.15
C ILE A 39 -13.92 5.31 -2.57
N GLY A 40 -14.77 5.13 -3.59
CA GLY A 40 -14.42 5.39 -4.99
C GLY A 40 -14.03 6.85 -5.22
N PRO A 41 -14.94 7.83 -5.00
CA PRO A 41 -14.63 9.24 -5.18
C PRO A 41 -13.59 9.81 -4.20
N THR A 42 -13.46 9.22 -3.01
CA THR A 42 -12.70 9.80 -1.90
C THR A 42 -11.30 9.22 -1.71
N VAL A 43 -11.05 8.00 -2.21
CA VAL A 43 -9.79 7.28 -2.08
C VAL A 43 -9.31 6.80 -3.45
N MET A 44 -10.12 6.01 -4.16
CA MET A 44 -9.70 5.34 -5.40
C MET A 44 -9.46 6.32 -6.55
N LEU A 45 -10.37 7.27 -6.77
CA LEU A 45 -10.23 8.27 -7.83
C LEU A 45 -9.05 9.22 -7.58
N PRO A 46 -8.84 9.78 -6.37
CA PRO A 46 -7.61 10.50 -6.06
C PRO A 46 -6.35 9.68 -6.32
N ASN A 47 -6.35 8.39 -5.97
CA ASN A 47 -5.25 7.49 -6.25
C ASN A 47 -5.04 7.27 -7.77
N ILE A 48 -6.09 7.12 -8.57
CA ILE A 48 -5.94 7.01 -10.03
C ILE A 48 -5.36 8.30 -10.62
N LEU A 49 -5.91 9.46 -10.24
CA LEU A 49 -5.50 10.75 -10.76
C LEU A 49 -4.05 11.10 -10.38
N HIS A 50 -3.54 10.61 -9.26
CA HIS A 50 -2.15 10.86 -8.86
C HIS A 50 -1.15 10.04 -9.70
N HIS A 51 -1.56 8.89 -10.27
CA HIS A 51 -0.73 8.17 -11.21
C HIS A 51 -0.67 8.83 -12.59
N GLU A 52 -1.72 9.55 -12.97
CA GLU A 52 -1.76 10.35 -14.21
C GLU A 52 -1.01 11.68 -14.07
N ASP A 53 -1.24 12.41 -12.98
CA ASP A 53 -0.55 13.67 -12.64
C ASP A 53 -0.06 13.63 -11.18
N PRO A 54 1.19 13.17 -10.95
CA PRO A 54 1.76 13.00 -9.62
C PRO A 54 1.80 14.27 -8.77
N LEU A 55 1.85 15.45 -9.40
CA LEU A 55 1.93 16.72 -8.70
C LEU A 55 0.55 17.24 -8.28
N LYS A 56 -0.55 16.74 -8.87
CA LYS A 56 -1.90 17.28 -8.67
C LYS A 56 -2.33 17.26 -7.21
N PHE A 57 -2.15 16.14 -6.51
CA PHE A 57 -2.58 16.02 -5.12
C PHE A 57 -1.70 16.82 -4.14
N THR A 58 -0.45 17.10 -4.51
CA THR A 58 0.50 17.84 -3.64
C THR A 58 0.05 19.27 -3.34
N LYS A 59 -0.80 19.83 -4.22
CA LYS A 59 -1.36 21.19 -4.15
C LYS A 59 -2.60 21.30 -3.24
N ALA A 60 -3.17 20.18 -2.80
CA ALA A 60 -4.31 20.20 -1.88
C ALA A 60 -3.92 20.78 -0.50
N PRO A 61 -4.87 21.23 0.33
CA PRO A 61 -4.60 21.51 1.74
C PRO A 61 -4.27 20.24 2.53
N LEU A 62 -3.51 20.36 3.63
CA LEU A 62 -3.13 19.25 4.53
C LEU A 62 -4.34 18.40 4.92
N LEU A 63 -5.38 19.03 5.46
CA LEU A 63 -6.58 18.34 5.92
C LEU A 63 -7.27 17.55 4.79
N LYS A 64 -7.26 18.05 3.56
CA LYS A 64 -7.85 17.32 2.42
C LYS A 64 -7.10 16.02 2.14
N ARG A 65 -5.77 16.00 2.31
CA ARG A 65 -4.94 14.81 2.13
C ARG A 65 -5.03 13.85 3.32
N THR A 66 -5.13 14.36 4.54
CA THR A 66 -5.00 13.50 5.74
C THR A 66 -6.31 13.09 6.38
N ARG A 67 -7.44 13.79 6.13
CA ARG A 67 -8.72 13.55 6.83
C ARG A 67 -9.21 12.09 6.79
N GLY A 68 -9.00 11.38 5.68
CA GLY A 68 -9.43 9.99 5.54
C GLY A 68 -8.66 9.08 6.49
N VAL A 69 -7.32 9.15 6.43
CA VAL A 69 -6.45 8.36 7.30
C VAL A 69 -6.59 8.77 8.77
N LEU A 70 -6.81 10.06 9.05
CA LEU A 70 -7.09 10.54 10.39
C LEU A 70 -8.40 9.95 10.96
N GLY A 71 -9.46 9.90 10.15
CA GLY A 71 -10.73 9.27 10.54
C GLY A 71 -10.58 7.78 10.83
N VAL A 72 -9.84 7.05 9.98
CA VAL A 72 -9.53 5.63 10.20
C VAL A 72 -8.71 5.45 11.48
N ALA A 73 -7.67 6.25 11.69
CA ALA A 73 -6.84 6.18 12.89
C ALA A 73 -7.65 6.47 14.16
N PHE A 74 -8.60 7.40 14.12
CA PHE A 74 -9.49 7.68 15.24
C PHE A 74 -10.39 6.48 15.58
N VAL A 75 -11.03 5.87 14.58
CA VAL A 75 -11.87 4.69 14.77
C VAL A 75 -11.06 3.50 15.30
N VAL A 76 -9.92 3.19 14.66
CA VAL A 76 -9.05 2.08 15.08
C VAL A 76 -8.48 2.33 16.47
N GLY A 77 -8.05 3.56 16.78
CA GLY A 77 -7.60 3.94 18.11
C GLY A 77 -8.67 3.79 19.18
N GLY A 78 -9.92 4.14 18.87
CA GLY A 78 -11.07 3.92 19.75
C GLY A 78 -11.30 2.43 20.03
N ILE A 79 -11.29 1.59 19.00
CA ILE A 79 -11.41 0.13 19.15
C ILE A 79 -10.26 -0.41 20.00
N PHE A 80 -9.01 -0.01 19.73
CA PHE A 80 -7.86 -0.45 20.49
C PHE A 80 -7.94 -0.02 21.96
N SER A 81 -8.47 1.16 22.23
CA SER A 81 -8.73 1.61 23.60
C SER A 81 -9.72 0.70 24.32
N LEU A 82 -10.88 0.43 23.68
CA LEU A 82 -11.92 -0.44 24.25
C LEU A 82 -11.45 -1.88 24.47
N CYS A 83 -10.56 -2.38 23.61
CA CYS A 83 -10.00 -3.73 23.71
C CYS A 83 -8.74 -3.81 24.59
N GLY A 84 -8.24 -2.70 25.14
CA GLY A 84 -7.00 -2.68 25.92
C GLY A 84 -5.74 -2.96 25.09
N TRP A 85 -5.77 -2.69 23.79
CA TRP A 85 -4.67 -2.95 22.85
C TRP A 85 -3.76 -1.74 22.63
N LEU A 86 -4.04 -0.60 23.28
CA LEU A 86 -3.14 0.55 23.22
C LEU A 86 -1.83 0.26 23.97
N ASN A 87 -0.74 0.24 23.22
CA ASN A 87 0.63 0.23 23.72
C ASN A 87 1.50 1.16 22.84
N VAL A 88 2.81 1.25 23.16
CA VAL A 88 3.72 2.14 22.43
C VAL A 88 3.73 1.80 20.94
N MET A 89 3.79 0.52 20.58
CA MET A 89 3.80 0.08 19.18
C MET A 89 2.54 0.50 18.43
N THR A 90 1.35 0.24 18.98
CA THR A 90 0.09 0.56 18.29
C THR A 90 -0.15 2.07 18.22
N VAL A 91 0.22 2.82 19.25
CA VAL A 91 0.13 4.28 19.24
C VAL A 91 1.10 4.87 18.22
N THR A 92 2.34 4.38 18.17
CA THR A 92 3.30 4.78 17.13
C THR A 92 2.76 4.46 15.74
N ALA A 93 2.19 3.28 15.52
CA ALA A 93 1.64 2.90 14.23
C ALA A 93 0.50 3.84 13.79
N LEU A 94 -0.40 4.23 14.71
CA LEU A 94 -1.48 5.17 14.42
C LEU A 94 -0.93 6.56 14.05
N LEU A 95 0.00 7.10 14.86
CA LEU A 95 0.56 8.43 14.63
C LEU A 95 1.37 8.51 13.33
N VAL A 96 2.21 7.50 13.07
CA VAL A 96 3.00 7.41 11.84
C VAL A 96 2.10 7.17 10.63
N GLY A 97 1.07 6.33 10.78
CA GLY A 97 0.09 6.05 9.73
C GLY A 97 -0.64 7.30 9.26
N VAL A 98 -1.06 8.19 10.16
CA VAL A 98 -1.69 9.48 9.81
C VAL A 98 -0.78 10.36 8.95
N MET A 99 0.54 10.22 9.08
CA MET A 99 1.53 10.96 8.30
C MET A 99 1.82 10.36 6.93
N ALA A 100 1.30 9.17 6.58
CA ALA A 100 1.63 8.45 5.34
C ALA A 100 1.41 9.32 4.09
N ASN A 101 0.29 10.06 4.02
CA ASN A 101 -0.01 10.91 2.86
C ASN A 101 0.90 12.14 2.76
N GLU A 102 1.46 12.62 3.88
CA GLU A 102 2.45 13.70 3.85
C GLU A 102 3.83 13.20 3.43
N VAL A 103 4.22 12.00 3.89
CA VAL A 103 5.45 11.37 3.43
C VAL A 103 5.39 11.10 1.93
N HIS A 104 4.28 10.53 1.45
CA HIS A 104 4.02 10.34 0.02
C HIS A 104 4.08 11.68 -0.74
N ARG A 105 3.43 12.73 -0.23
CA ARG A 105 3.53 14.07 -0.85
C ARG A 105 4.98 14.56 -0.95
N TRP A 106 5.76 14.48 0.13
CA TRP A 106 7.15 14.93 0.11
C TRP A 106 8.03 14.12 -0.83
N ALA A 107 7.66 12.88 -1.15
CA ALA A 107 8.35 12.07 -2.16
C ALA A 107 8.10 12.56 -3.60
N HIS A 108 7.04 13.34 -3.86
CA HIS A 108 6.77 13.95 -5.17
C HIS A 108 7.31 15.35 -5.35
N LEU A 109 7.59 16.06 -4.26
CA LEU A 109 8.04 17.45 -4.31
C LEU A 109 9.52 17.56 -4.72
N LYS A 110 9.88 18.70 -5.30
CA LYS A 110 11.30 19.03 -5.51
C LYS A 110 11.98 19.21 -4.16
N PRO A 111 13.27 18.86 -4.02
CA PRO A 111 13.99 19.01 -2.75
C PRO A 111 13.96 20.43 -2.15
N THR A 112 13.80 21.46 -2.98
CA THR A 112 13.67 22.87 -2.56
C THR A 112 12.34 23.19 -1.89
N GLU A 113 11.29 22.41 -2.15
CA GLU A 113 9.93 22.60 -1.63
C GLU A 113 9.66 21.71 -0.40
N VAL A 114 10.56 20.77 -0.10
CA VAL A 114 10.48 19.89 1.08
C VAL A 114 11.07 20.60 2.31
N PRO A 115 10.40 20.58 3.47
CA PRO A 115 10.95 21.14 4.71
C PRO A 115 12.34 20.58 5.04
N LYS A 116 13.26 21.41 5.54
CA LYS A 116 14.67 21.02 5.76
C LYS A 116 14.81 19.75 6.62
N ILE A 117 14.01 19.63 7.68
CA ILE A 117 14.03 18.46 8.56
C ILE A 117 13.55 17.19 7.85
N VAL A 118 12.48 17.29 7.07
CA VAL A 118 11.96 16.17 6.27
C VAL A 118 12.99 15.74 5.23
N ARG A 119 13.64 16.71 4.56
CA ARG A 119 14.71 16.42 3.60
C ARG A 119 15.88 15.71 4.26
N ALA A 120 16.27 16.09 5.47
CA ALA A 120 17.31 15.40 6.23
C ALA A 120 16.90 13.94 6.55
N LEU A 121 15.64 13.70 6.94
CA LEU A 121 15.11 12.35 7.18
C LEU A 121 15.08 11.51 5.89
N GLN A 122 14.73 12.11 4.74
CA GLN A 122 14.80 11.43 3.44
C GLN A 122 16.26 11.11 3.05
N GLN A 123 17.20 12.03 3.25
CA GLN A 123 18.63 11.80 2.98
C GLN A 123 19.21 10.68 3.87
N ALA A 124 18.77 10.62 5.14
CA ALA A 124 19.09 9.55 6.06
C ALA A 124 18.32 8.23 5.77
N LYS A 125 17.42 8.21 4.76
CA LYS A 125 16.57 7.07 4.39
C LYS A 125 15.66 6.56 5.52
N ILE A 126 15.34 7.42 6.49
CA ILE A 126 14.43 7.11 7.60
C ILE A 126 12.97 7.11 7.11
N ILE A 127 12.62 8.09 6.26
CA ILE A 127 11.31 8.16 5.59
C ILE A 127 11.48 8.01 4.07
N GLN A 128 10.38 7.74 3.39
CA GLN A 128 10.41 7.41 1.96
C GLN A 128 11.04 8.53 1.13
N THR A 129 11.98 8.15 0.26
CA THR A 129 12.65 9.08 -0.65
C THR A 129 11.91 9.21 -1.96
N ALA A 130 12.07 10.36 -2.63
CA ALA A 130 11.55 10.58 -3.97
C ALA A 130 12.00 9.50 -4.96
N GLN A 131 13.28 9.12 -4.92
CA GLN A 131 13.82 8.05 -5.77
C GLN A 131 13.14 6.70 -5.51
N HIS A 132 12.91 6.36 -4.24
CA HIS A 132 12.29 5.09 -3.85
C HIS A 132 10.82 5.03 -4.30
N HIS A 133 10.07 6.12 -4.09
CA HIS A 133 8.69 6.22 -4.57
C HIS A 133 8.61 6.25 -6.09
N TRP A 134 9.52 6.95 -6.78
CA TRP A 134 9.53 6.99 -8.25
C TRP A 134 9.74 5.61 -8.89
N ALA A 135 10.37 4.67 -8.19
CA ALA A 135 10.47 3.28 -8.66
C ALA A 135 9.08 2.62 -8.81
N HIS A 136 8.11 2.95 -7.94
CA HIS A 136 6.73 2.51 -8.07
C HIS A 136 6.11 2.99 -9.40
N HIS A 137 6.18 4.31 -9.65
CA HIS A 137 5.66 4.93 -10.88
C HIS A 137 6.32 4.38 -12.14
N ARG A 138 7.64 4.19 -12.10
CA ARG A 138 8.41 3.68 -13.25
C ARG A 138 8.14 2.20 -13.54
N ASN A 139 7.87 1.39 -12.52
CA ASN A 139 7.74 -0.07 -12.66
C ASN A 139 6.31 -0.52 -13.00
N GLY A 140 5.44 0.38 -13.46
CA GLY A 140 4.05 0.04 -13.78
C GLY A 140 3.21 -0.21 -12.53
N TYR A 141 3.52 0.50 -11.43
CA TYR A 141 2.69 0.54 -10.23
C TYR A 141 2.50 -0.83 -9.54
N ASN A 142 3.46 -1.74 -9.72
CA ASN A 142 3.38 -3.13 -9.24
C ASN A 142 4.41 -3.53 -8.17
N THR A 143 5.21 -2.57 -7.71
CA THR A 143 6.27 -2.72 -6.69
C THR A 143 6.31 -1.48 -5.81
N HIS A 144 7.06 -1.50 -4.71
CA HIS A 144 7.31 -0.32 -3.86
C HIS A 144 6.04 0.29 -3.25
N TYR A 145 5.10 -0.54 -2.81
CA TYR A 145 3.80 -0.09 -2.30
C TYR A 145 3.87 0.65 -0.96
N CYS A 146 4.76 0.25 -0.04
CA CYS A 146 4.88 0.91 1.26
C CYS A 146 5.35 2.36 1.06
N SER A 147 4.64 3.34 1.62
CA SER A 147 4.80 4.76 1.30
C SER A 147 5.42 5.61 2.42
N ILE A 148 5.77 5.00 3.56
CA ILE A 148 6.29 5.72 4.72
C ILE A 148 7.80 5.60 4.82
N THR A 149 8.38 4.42 4.57
CA THR A 149 9.82 4.19 4.65
C THR A 149 10.36 3.51 3.39
N ASN A 150 11.69 3.40 3.31
CA ASN A 150 12.36 2.59 2.28
C ASN A 150 12.56 1.12 2.71
N MET A 151 12.18 0.74 3.93
CA MET A 151 12.67 -0.48 4.59
C MET A 151 11.97 -1.76 4.13
N LEU A 152 10.64 -1.76 4.04
CA LEU A 152 9.88 -2.99 3.79
C LEU A 152 9.83 -3.39 2.32
N ASN A 153 9.81 -2.40 1.43
CA ASN A 153 9.66 -2.61 -0.01
C ASN A 153 10.69 -3.60 -0.60
N PRO A 154 12.02 -3.50 -0.34
CA PRO A 154 12.99 -4.46 -0.88
C PRO A 154 12.68 -5.92 -0.52
N THR A 155 12.21 -6.16 0.72
CA THR A 155 11.87 -7.49 1.20
C THR A 155 10.56 -7.98 0.60
N LEU A 156 9.51 -7.16 0.65
CA LEU A 156 8.17 -7.51 0.14
C LEU A 156 8.18 -7.74 -1.38
N ASP A 157 8.91 -6.92 -2.12
CA ASP A 157 9.06 -7.03 -3.57
C ASP A 157 9.95 -8.21 -3.95
N GLY A 158 11.05 -8.44 -3.23
CA GLY A 158 11.94 -9.58 -3.43
C GLY A 158 11.25 -10.92 -3.21
N LEU A 159 10.44 -11.02 -2.16
CA LEU A 159 9.60 -12.19 -1.87
C LEU A 159 8.31 -12.23 -2.70
N ARG A 160 7.99 -11.16 -3.42
CA ARG A 160 6.82 -11.03 -4.32
C ARG A 160 5.49 -11.25 -3.59
N ILE A 161 5.41 -10.81 -2.34
CA ILE A 161 4.28 -11.05 -1.44
C ILE A 161 2.96 -10.64 -2.09
N PHE A 162 2.88 -9.43 -2.63
CA PHE A 162 1.66 -8.93 -3.27
C PHE A 162 1.26 -9.73 -4.53
N ARG A 163 2.21 -10.21 -5.33
CA ARG A 163 1.91 -11.07 -6.49
C ARG A 163 1.39 -12.44 -6.08
N ILE A 164 1.91 -12.98 -4.98
CA ILE A 164 1.42 -14.23 -4.41
C ILE A 164 -0.03 -14.03 -3.95
N ILE A 165 -0.31 -12.97 -3.21
CA ILE A 165 -1.66 -12.66 -2.73
C ILE A 165 -2.64 -12.48 -3.90
N GLU A 166 -2.27 -11.75 -4.95
CA GLU A 166 -3.08 -11.64 -6.16
C GLU A 166 -3.41 -13.00 -6.78
N GLY A 167 -2.43 -13.90 -6.85
CA GLY A 167 -2.65 -15.23 -7.38
C GLY A 167 -3.59 -16.05 -6.50
N ILE A 168 -3.47 -15.94 -5.17
CA ILE A 168 -4.41 -16.58 -4.24
C ILE A 168 -5.82 -16.03 -4.45
N VAL A 169 -5.98 -14.71 -4.50
CA VAL A 169 -7.28 -14.05 -4.66
C VAL A 169 -7.93 -14.45 -6.00
N GLU A 170 -7.17 -14.40 -7.08
CA GLU A 170 -7.63 -14.77 -8.42
C GLU A 170 -8.00 -16.27 -8.48
N GLY A 171 -7.15 -17.16 -7.96
CA GLY A 171 -7.39 -18.60 -8.01
C GLY A 171 -8.53 -19.07 -7.10
N LEU A 172 -8.66 -18.50 -5.91
CA LEU A 172 -9.71 -18.88 -4.95
C LEU A 172 -11.05 -18.19 -5.23
N PHE A 173 -11.05 -16.93 -5.64
CA PHE A 173 -12.28 -16.14 -5.75
C PHE A 173 -12.63 -15.72 -7.18
N GLY A 174 -11.72 -15.89 -8.14
CA GLY A 174 -11.94 -15.47 -9.54
C GLY A 174 -11.86 -13.95 -9.72
N VAL A 175 -11.29 -13.22 -8.75
CA VAL A 175 -11.12 -11.77 -8.81
C VAL A 175 -9.72 -11.46 -9.33
N SER A 176 -9.63 -11.01 -10.57
CA SER A 176 -8.35 -10.65 -11.20
C SER A 176 -7.95 -9.20 -10.89
N PRO A 177 -6.64 -8.90 -10.80
CA PRO A 177 -6.14 -7.52 -10.78
C PRO A 177 -6.61 -6.70 -11.97
N ARG A 178 -6.79 -5.39 -11.78
CA ARG A 178 -7.06 -4.43 -12.84
C ARG A 178 -5.93 -4.38 -13.88
N THR A 179 -6.29 -4.15 -15.14
CA THR A 179 -5.35 -4.11 -16.29
C THR A 179 -5.34 -2.77 -17.02
N ASP A 180 -6.26 -1.86 -16.69
CA ASP A 180 -6.43 -0.56 -17.35
C ASP A 180 -5.24 0.39 -17.15
N ARG A 181 -4.42 0.14 -16.13
CA ARG A 181 -3.21 0.93 -15.85
C ARG A 181 -1.99 0.53 -16.67
N GLU A 182 -2.01 -0.62 -17.35
CA GLU A 182 -0.94 -1.01 -18.29
C GLU A 182 -0.84 -0.04 -19.49
N ALA A 183 -1.87 0.77 -19.73
CA ALA A 183 -1.93 1.75 -20.81
C ALA A 183 -1.14 3.06 -20.55
N TYR A 184 -0.82 3.41 -19.30
CA TYR A 184 -0.19 4.69 -18.96
C TYR A 184 1.34 4.64 -18.89
N THR A 185 1.92 3.43 -18.80
CA THR A 185 3.38 3.24 -18.82
C THR A 185 3.85 2.78 -20.19
N HIS A 186 4.96 3.36 -20.64
CA HIS A 186 5.79 2.95 -21.77
C HIS A 186 5.70 1.42 -22.02
N PRO A 187 5.57 0.94 -23.28
CA PRO A 187 5.27 -0.45 -23.53
C PRO A 187 6.27 -1.37 -22.83
N LEU A 188 5.76 -2.28 -21.99
CA LEU A 188 6.36 -3.59 -21.76
C LEU A 188 7.65 -3.69 -20.93
N LEU A 189 7.90 -2.80 -19.96
CA LEU A 189 8.94 -3.04 -18.93
C LEU A 189 8.39 -3.48 -17.55
N GLY A 190 7.08 -3.63 -17.42
CA GLY A 190 6.48 -4.46 -16.37
C GLY A 190 6.80 -5.92 -16.66
N ARG A 191 7.95 -6.40 -16.16
CA ARG A 191 8.55 -7.71 -16.51
C ARG A 191 7.47 -8.81 -16.56
N ARG A 192 7.31 -9.47 -17.71
CA ARG A 192 6.52 -10.72 -17.90
C ARG A 192 6.74 -11.76 -16.78
N TRP A 193 7.89 -11.70 -16.11
CA TRP A 193 8.30 -12.55 -14.99
C TRP A 193 7.65 -12.21 -13.62
N ILE A 194 7.29 -10.95 -13.34
CA ILE A 194 6.56 -10.57 -12.12
C ILE A 194 5.17 -11.20 -12.12
N ASN A 195 4.50 -11.17 -13.28
CA ASN A 195 3.22 -11.85 -13.50
C ASN A 195 3.32 -13.38 -13.57
N ARG A 196 4.52 -13.97 -13.57
CA ARG A 196 4.69 -15.43 -13.53
C ARG A 196 4.29 -15.99 -12.16
N THR A 197 4.69 -15.32 -11.07
CA THR A 197 4.35 -15.75 -9.71
C THR A 197 2.86 -15.75 -9.50
N ARG A 198 2.18 -14.65 -9.85
CA ARG A 198 0.71 -14.55 -9.78
C ARG A 198 0.02 -15.70 -10.51
N ARG A 199 0.42 -15.96 -11.76
CA ARG A 199 -0.16 -17.01 -12.60
C ARG A 199 0.05 -18.41 -12.03
N ILE A 200 1.23 -18.71 -11.51
CA ILE A 200 1.52 -20.01 -10.87
C ILE A 200 0.64 -20.18 -9.62
N THR A 201 0.64 -19.20 -8.73
CA THR A 201 -0.15 -19.26 -7.49
C THR A 201 -1.65 -19.38 -7.80
N CYS A 202 -2.15 -18.62 -8.78
CA CYS A 202 -3.53 -18.71 -9.27
C CYS A 202 -3.87 -20.12 -9.75
N ALA A 203 -3.05 -20.73 -10.61
CA ALA A 203 -3.30 -22.07 -11.13
C ALA A 203 -3.33 -23.13 -10.00
N VAL A 204 -2.45 -23.01 -9.01
CA VAL A 204 -2.43 -23.90 -7.84
C VAL A 204 -3.70 -23.74 -7.00
N CYS A 205 -4.04 -22.50 -6.61
CA CYS A 205 -5.22 -22.21 -5.82
C CYS A 205 -6.53 -22.61 -6.52
N TYR A 206 -6.65 -22.34 -7.82
CA TYR A 206 -7.78 -22.76 -8.64
C TYR A 206 -7.93 -24.29 -8.67
N SER A 207 -6.81 -25.01 -8.84
CA SER A 207 -6.81 -26.48 -8.85
C SER A 207 -7.23 -27.06 -7.50
N LEU A 208 -6.76 -26.48 -6.40
CA LEU A 208 -7.18 -26.87 -5.05
C LEU A 208 -8.66 -26.61 -4.82
N ARG A 209 -9.16 -25.42 -5.17
CA ARG A 209 -10.58 -25.07 -5.08
C ARG A 209 -11.46 -26.07 -5.83
N ARG A 210 -11.10 -26.44 -7.07
CA ARG A 210 -11.87 -27.42 -7.86
C ARG A 210 -11.88 -28.83 -7.25
N ARG A 211 -10.81 -29.24 -6.58
CA ARG A 211 -10.73 -30.55 -5.89
C ARG A 211 -11.56 -30.58 -4.62
N LEU A 212 -11.66 -29.45 -3.91
CA LEU A 212 -12.36 -29.33 -2.63
C LEU A 212 -13.83 -28.95 -2.79
N SER A 213 -14.23 -28.33 -3.90
CA SER A 213 -15.64 -28.08 -4.20
C SER A 213 -16.36 -29.42 -4.41
N PRO A 214 -17.44 -29.73 -3.66
CA PRO A 214 -18.25 -30.90 -3.92
C PRO A 214 -18.65 -30.87 -5.39
N ARG A 215 -18.43 -31.97 -6.13
CA ARG A 215 -19.01 -32.11 -7.46
C ARG A 215 -20.50 -31.85 -7.28
N ARG A 216 -21.03 -30.76 -7.84
CA ARG A 216 -22.48 -30.65 -8.00
C ARG A 216 -22.87 -31.88 -8.81
N ALA A 217 -23.44 -32.88 -8.13
CA ALA A 217 -24.04 -34.01 -8.79
C ALA A 217 -25.03 -33.42 -9.78
N PHE A 218 -24.86 -33.73 -11.06
CA PHE A 218 -25.84 -33.50 -12.08
C PHE A 218 -27.16 -34.08 -11.56
N LEU A 219 -28.13 -33.23 -11.22
CA LEU A 219 -29.51 -33.65 -11.12
C LEU A 219 -29.93 -33.96 -12.56
N GLY A 220 -30.06 -35.26 -12.84
CA GLY A 220 -30.67 -35.78 -14.05
C GLY A 220 -32.19 -35.61 -14.03
#